data_AF-A0A2D8M6E1-F1
#
_entry.id   AF-A0A2D8M6E1-F1
#
_cell.length_a   1.000
_cell.length_b   1.000
_cell.length_c   1.000
_cell.angle_alpha   90.00
_cell.angle_beta   90.00
_cell.angle_gamma   90.00
#
_symmetry.space_group_name_H-M   'P 1'
#
loop_
_entity.id
_entity.type
_entity.pdbx_description
1 polymer ?
#
loop_
_entity_poly.entity_id
_entity_poly.type
_entity_poly.pdbx_seq_one_letter_code
_entity_poly.pdbx_strand_id
1 'polypeptide(L)'
;MNYLDIPVPNRTQHLWRYTSWSKVHPTEIGSVPKIPSANVSINDSEIQSSDNREKSDINDISRVFLQEANDSMHLVKVDDASPVNLLTISSSKDQAICHLHVECTTSGSLMVKLSGSTNWLGLHITGKVVKNCTLSFGLVNDLSKQCTILRCEDWSLLRDSMLEYGELSIGGSRIKTDIRTSLDEVNSSLTQNIAVI
;
A
#
# COMPACT_ATOMS: atom_id res chain seq x y z
N MET A 1 12.13 -15.87 -0.87
CA MET A 1 11.31 -16.91 -0.18
C MET A 1 9.99 -16.98 -0.92
N ASN A 2 9.40 -18.16 -1.14
CA ASN A 2 8.09 -18.23 -1.79
C ASN A 2 6.95 -18.19 -0.77
N TYR A 3 5.77 -17.75 -1.16
CA TYR A 3 4.59 -17.67 -0.30
C TYR A 3 4.26 -19.02 0.36
N LEU A 4 4.30 -20.11 -0.41
CA LEU A 4 3.97 -21.46 0.07
C LEU A 4 4.98 -22.01 1.09
N ASP A 5 6.18 -21.41 1.16
CA ASP A 5 7.21 -21.78 2.13
C ASP A 5 7.03 -21.03 3.48
N ILE A 6 6.14 -20.03 3.54
CA ILE A 6 5.90 -19.22 4.73
C ILE A 6 4.79 -19.85 5.57
N PRO A 7 5.03 -20.17 6.85
CA PRO A 7 4.00 -20.74 7.69
C PRO A 7 2.86 -19.76 7.91
N VAL A 8 1.63 -20.28 7.86
CA VAL A 8 0.43 -19.50 8.15
C VAL A 8 0.53 -18.94 9.57
N PRO A 9 0.38 -17.62 9.77
CA PRO A 9 0.57 -17.00 11.06
C PRO A 9 -0.48 -17.47 12.08
N ASN A 10 -0.03 -17.75 13.29
CA ASN A 10 -0.91 -18.11 14.40
C ASN A 10 -1.66 -16.86 14.91
N ARG A 11 -2.90 -17.01 15.37
CA ARG A 11 -3.66 -15.96 16.07
C ARG A 11 -3.00 -15.47 17.35
N THR A 12 -2.05 -16.20 17.92
CA THR A 12 -1.22 -15.72 19.05
C THR A 12 -0.25 -14.62 18.63
N GLN A 13 0.11 -14.53 17.34
CA GLN A 13 0.90 -13.41 16.83
C GLN A 13 0.02 -12.16 16.80
N HIS A 14 0.48 -11.10 17.47
CA HIS A 14 -0.29 -9.87 17.67
C HIS A 14 -0.84 -9.30 16.34
N LEU A 15 -0.03 -9.35 15.28
CA LEU A 15 -0.39 -8.88 13.95
C LEU A 15 -1.62 -9.60 13.35
N TRP A 16 -1.86 -10.86 13.72
CA TRP A 16 -2.86 -11.75 13.11
C TRP A 16 -3.98 -12.17 14.06
N ARG A 17 -4.00 -11.59 15.27
CA ARG A 17 -4.94 -11.96 16.34
C ARG A 17 -6.39 -11.71 15.97
N TYR A 18 -6.69 -10.54 15.43
CA TYR A 18 -8.06 -10.09 15.17
C TYR A 18 -8.51 -10.38 13.73
N THR A 19 -7.59 -10.23 12.80
CA THR A 19 -7.80 -10.45 11.37
C THR A 19 -6.78 -11.47 10.89
N SER A 20 -7.13 -12.76 11.00
CA SER A 20 -6.25 -13.87 10.62
C SER A 20 -6.02 -13.92 9.11
N TRP A 21 -4.92 -14.52 8.67
CA TRP A 21 -4.60 -14.66 7.25
C TRP A 21 -5.75 -15.29 6.44
N SER A 22 -6.30 -16.40 6.94
CA SER A 22 -7.45 -17.09 6.35
C SER A 22 -8.69 -16.22 6.12
N LYS A 23 -8.84 -15.13 6.88
CA LYS A 23 -9.98 -14.23 6.80
C LYS A 23 -9.82 -13.13 5.76
N VAL A 24 -8.59 -12.87 5.32
CA VAL A 24 -8.24 -11.82 4.36
C VAL A 24 -7.63 -12.33 3.07
N HIS A 25 -7.25 -13.60 3.03
CA HIS A 25 -6.83 -14.25 1.80
C HIS A 25 -7.95 -14.16 0.74
N PRO A 26 -7.65 -13.84 -0.53
CA PRO A 26 -8.67 -13.66 -1.57
C PRO A 26 -9.34 -14.97 -2.01
N THR A 27 -8.64 -16.09 -1.86
CA THR A 27 -9.08 -17.43 -2.26
C THR A 27 -8.71 -18.46 -1.18
N GLU A 28 -8.09 -19.59 -1.53
CA GLU A 28 -7.59 -20.60 -0.60
C GLU A 28 -6.13 -20.39 -0.23
N ILE A 29 -5.80 -20.53 1.05
CA ILE A 29 -4.46 -20.26 1.62
C ILE A 29 -3.35 -21.07 0.93
N GLY A 30 -3.63 -22.25 0.39
CA GLY A 30 -2.65 -23.09 -0.30
C GLY A 30 -2.37 -22.69 -1.75
N SER A 31 -2.87 -21.54 -2.21
CA SER A 31 -2.78 -21.10 -3.60
C SER A 31 -2.30 -19.66 -3.72
N VAL A 32 -1.60 -19.36 -4.82
CA VAL A 32 -1.27 -17.99 -5.22
C VAL A 32 -1.96 -17.70 -6.54
N PRO A 33 -3.19 -17.15 -6.54
CA PRO A 33 -3.87 -16.77 -7.76
C PRO A 33 -3.14 -15.59 -8.43
N LYS A 34 -3.11 -15.55 -9.76
CA LYS A 34 -2.71 -14.35 -10.48
C LYS A 34 -3.87 -13.35 -10.45
N ILE A 35 -3.69 -12.26 -9.71
CA ILE A 35 -4.69 -11.22 -9.52
C ILE A 35 -4.35 -10.04 -10.43
N PRO A 36 -5.32 -9.52 -11.19
CA PRO A 36 -5.06 -8.42 -12.12
C PRO A 36 -4.75 -7.11 -11.40
N SER A 37 -3.99 -6.23 -12.07
CA SER A 37 -3.73 -4.89 -11.57
C SER A 37 -5.02 -4.05 -11.49
N ALA A 38 -5.10 -3.20 -10.47
CA ALA A 38 -6.00 -2.06 -10.42
C ALA A 38 -5.55 -0.96 -11.40
N ASN A 39 -6.47 -0.06 -11.75
CA ASN A 39 -6.17 1.13 -12.53
C ASN A 39 -5.70 2.24 -11.58
N VAL A 40 -4.71 3.02 -12.00
CA VAL A 40 -4.19 4.14 -11.23
C VAL A 40 -4.17 5.39 -12.09
N SER A 41 -4.74 6.48 -11.59
CA SER A 41 -4.69 7.79 -12.23
C SER A 41 -4.16 8.85 -11.28
N ILE A 42 -3.43 9.83 -11.81
CA ILE A 42 -2.99 11.03 -11.09
C ILE A 42 -3.65 12.22 -11.75
N ASN A 43 -4.41 13.02 -10.99
CA ASN A 43 -5.15 14.17 -11.50
C ASN A 43 -5.92 13.83 -12.79
N ASP A 44 -6.67 12.72 -12.73
CA ASP A 44 -7.47 12.13 -13.83
C ASP A 44 -6.69 11.62 -15.05
N SER A 45 -5.35 11.67 -15.01
CA SER A 45 -4.48 11.08 -16.04
C SER A 45 -4.03 9.69 -15.62
N GLU A 46 -4.37 8.67 -16.41
CA GLU A 46 -3.97 7.29 -16.13
C GLU A 46 -2.45 7.11 -16.22
N ILE A 47 -1.87 6.45 -15.22
CA ILE A 47 -0.45 6.11 -15.21
C ILE A 47 -0.26 4.63 -15.52
N GLN A 48 0.73 4.34 -16.37
CA GLN A 48 1.03 2.97 -16.77
C GLN A 48 1.78 2.24 -15.65
N SER A 49 1.46 0.97 -15.47
CA SER A 49 2.27 0.07 -14.64
C SER A 49 3.47 -0.43 -15.43
N SER A 50 4.49 -0.87 -14.70
CA SER A 50 5.65 -1.58 -15.22
C SER A 50 5.79 -2.92 -14.52
N ASP A 51 6.24 -3.95 -15.25
CA ASP A 51 6.45 -5.29 -14.69
C ASP A 51 7.85 -5.45 -14.05
N ASN A 52 8.60 -4.34 -13.92
CA ASN A 52 9.96 -4.33 -13.38
C ASN A 52 9.95 -3.96 -11.90
N ARG A 53 9.34 -4.83 -11.09
CA ARG A 53 9.23 -4.65 -9.65
C ARG A 53 10.38 -5.34 -8.91
N GLU A 54 11.11 -4.60 -8.09
CA GLU A 54 12.04 -5.21 -7.14
C GLU A 54 11.27 -5.93 -6.02
N LYS A 55 11.61 -7.19 -5.77
CA LYS A 55 11.00 -7.98 -4.69
C LYS A 55 11.49 -7.43 -3.35
N SER A 56 10.56 -7.29 -2.39
CA SER A 56 10.96 -6.90 -1.04
C SER A 56 11.61 -8.10 -0.37
N ASP A 57 12.73 -7.87 0.31
CA ASP A 57 13.39 -8.90 1.12
C ASP A 57 12.64 -9.18 2.45
N ILE A 58 11.55 -8.45 2.72
CA ILE A 58 10.75 -8.64 3.93
C ILE A 58 9.97 -9.95 3.81
N ASN A 59 10.41 -10.96 4.55
CA ASN A 59 9.78 -12.28 4.67
C ASN A 59 8.50 -12.23 5.55
N ASP A 60 7.50 -11.48 5.12
CA ASP A 60 6.15 -11.46 5.69
C ASP A 60 5.15 -12.08 4.71
N ILE A 61 4.24 -12.93 5.22
CA ILE A 61 3.28 -13.67 4.39
C ILE A 61 2.44 -12.76 3.48
N SER A 62 2.06 -11.57 3.94
CA SER A 62 1.22 -10.64 3.19
C SER A 62 1.99 -10.01 2.04
N ARG A 63 3.21 -9.53 2.32
CA ARG A 63 4.07 -8.88 1.32
C ARG A 63 4.49 -9.87 0.25
N VAL A 64 4.89 -11.07 0.64
CA VAL A 64 5.28 -12.13 -0.30
C VAL A 64 4.08 -12.57 -1.13
N PHE A 65 2.90 -12.76 -0.53
CA PHE A 65 1.68 -13.07 -1.27
C PHE A 65 1.35 -12.01 -2.33
N LEU A 66 1.31 -10.73 -1.93
CA LEU A 66 0.99 -9.63 -2.85
C LEU A 66 1.96 -9.60 -4.04
N GLN A 67 3.25 -9.80 -3.77
CA GLN A 67 4.30 -9.80 -4.80
C GLN A 67 4.24 -10.97 -5.77
N GLU A 68 3.83 -12.15 -5.32
CA GLU A 68 3.71 -13.31 -6.21
C GLU A 68 2.39 -13.32 -6.99
N ALA A 69 1.33 -12.79 -6.38
CA ALA A 69 0.01 -12.69 -7.00
C ALA A 69 -0.04 -11.66 -8.12
N ASN A 70 0.82 -10.63 -8.10
CA ASN A 70 0.93 -9.62 -9.15
C ASN A 70 2.34 -9.01 -9.22
N ASP A 71 2.87 -8.89 -10.44
CA ASP A 71 4.25 -8.40 -10.67
C ASP A 71 4.29 -6.91 -11.09
N SER A 72 3.12 -6.30 -11.35
CA SER A 72 3.01 -4.93 -11.88
C SER A 72 3.23 -3.88 -10.78
N MET A 73 3.85 -2.75 -11.12
CA MET A 73 4.11 -1.65 -10.20
C MET A 73 3.94 -0.29 -10.86
N HIS A 74 3.34 0.65 -10.12
CA HIS A 74 3.17 2.05 -10.54
C HIS A 74 4.20 2.91 -9.81
N LEU A 75 4.95 3.71 -10.55
CA LEU A 75 5.92 4.66 -9.99
C LEU A 75 5.31 6.06 -9.95
N VAL A 76 5.41 6.71 -8.80
CA VAL A 76 4.94 8.07 -8.58
C VAL A 76 6.07 8.90 -8.01
N LYS A 77 6.46 9.92 -8.76
CA LYS A 77 7.43 10.91 -8.31
C LYS A 77 6.66 12.12 -7.82
N VAL A 78 6.86 12.47 -6.56
CA VAL A 78 6.23 13.64 -5.95
C VAL A 78 7.09 14.85 -6.25
N ASP A 79 6.51 15.86 -6.91
CA ASP A 79 7.13 17.14 -7.21
C ASP A 79 6.45 18.32 -6.48
N ASP A 80 7.19 19.41 -6.33
CA ASP A 80 6.79 20.66 -5.64
C ASP A 80 5.97 21.60 -6.55
N ALA A 81 5.72 21.21 -7.80
CA ALA A 81 5.32 22.14 -8.86
C ALA A 81 3.81 22.41 -8.96
N SER A 82 2.94 21.76 -8.16
CA SER A 82 1.48 21.82 -8.34
C SER A 82 0.66 21.41 -7.09
N PRO A 83 -0.65 21.70 -7.03
CA PRO A 83 -1.52 21.31 -5.90
C PRO A 83 -1.45 19.81 -5.62
N VAL A 84 -1.86 19.41 -4.41
CA VAL A 84 -1.88 18.01 -3.91
C VAL A 84 -2.13 17.03 -5.06
N ASN A 85 -1.15 16.15 -5.32
CA ASN A 85 -1.30 15.12 -6.34
C ASN A 85 -2.42 14.17 -5.89
N LEU A 86 -3.57 14.21 -6.54
CA LEU A 86 -4.68 13.31 -6.26
C LEU A 86 -4.51 12.05 -7.09
N LEU A 87 -4.05 10.99 -6.42
CA LEU A 87 -3.92 9.67 -7.01
C LEU A 87 -5.16 8.84 -6.69
N THR A 88 -5.85 8.35 -7.72
CA THR A 88 -7.00 7.47 -7.55
C THR A 88 -6.61 6.05 -7.94
N ILE A 89 -6.80 5.10 -7.02
CA ILE A 89 -6.71 3.66 -7.28
C ILE A 89 -8.14 3.15 -7.41
N SER A 90 -8.46 2.55 -8.56
CA SER A 90 -9.80 2.03 -8.83
C SER A 90 -9.79 0.69 -9.55
N SER A 91 -10.83 -0.11 -9.31
CA SER A 91 -11.04 -1.36 -10.03
C SER A 91 -12.53 -1.69 -10.13
N SER A 92 -12.93 -2.19 -11.30
CA SER A 92 -14.24 -2.81 -11.57
C SER A 92 -14.18 -4.34 -11.53
N LYS A 93 -12.99 -4.92 -11.34
CA LYS A 93 -12.77 -6.37 -11.26
C LYS A 93 -13.12 -6.87 -9.87
N ASP A 94 -13.54 -8.13 -9.76
CA ASP A 94 -13.90 -8.74 -8.47
C ASP A 94 -12.75 -8.69 -7.46
N GLN A 95 -11.53 -8.95 -7.93
CA GLN A 95 -10.29 -8.84 -7.17
C GLN A 95 -9.28 -7.98 -7.93
N ALA A 96 -8.51 -7.18 -7.20
CA ALA A 96 -7.42 -6.40 -7.79
C ALA A 96 -6.23 -6.27 -6.83
N ILE A 97 -5.04 -6.11 -7.40
CA ILE A 97 -3.83 -5.71 -6.67
C ILE A 97 -3.33 -4.37 -7.21
N CYS A 98 -2.83 -3.51 -6.33
CA CYS A 98 -2.04 -2.34 -6.70
C CYS A 98 -0.71 -2.36 -5.95
N HIS A 99 0.39 -2.36 -6.69
CA HIS A 99 1.69 -1.97 -6.13
C HIS A 99 2.01 -0.54 -6.54
N LEU A 100 2.36 0.27 -5.56
CA LEU A 100 2.67 1.69 -5.70
C LEU A 100 4.06 1.95 -5.10
N HIS A 101 4.96 2.56 -5.86
CA HIS A 101 6.22 3.10 -5.37
C HIS A 101 6.20 4.62 -5.42
N VAL A 102 6.40 5.26 -4.28
CA VAL A 102 6.39 6.72 -4.11
C VAL A 102 7.83 7.22 -3.89
N GLU A 103 8.34 8.03 -4.81
CA GLU A 103 9.61 8.71 -4.67
C GLU A 103 9.38 10.20 -4.39
N CYS A 104 9.71 10.64 -3.18
CA CYS A 104 9.73 12.06 -2.83
C CYS A 104 11.17 12.56 -2.93
N THR A 105 11.53 13.10 -4.10
CA THR A 105 12.83 13.72 -4.36
C THR A 105 12.86 15.22 -4.08
N THR A 106 11.68 15.82 -4.00
CA THR A 106 11.41 17.20 -3.60
C THR A 106 10.23 17.20 -2.65
N SER A 107 10.18 18.14 -1.72
CA SER A 107 9.05 18.26 -0.79
C SER A 107 7.74 18.41 -1.55
N GLY A 108 6.65 17.83 -1.03
CA GLY A 108 5.36 17.87 -1.70
C GLY A 108 4.31 17.02 -0.99
N SER A 109 3.17 16.84 -1.67
CA SER A 109 2.03 16.13 -1.11
C SER A 109 1.38 15.17 -2.11
N LEU A 110 0.92 14.04 -1.60
CA LEU A 110 0.25 12.98 -2.36
C LEU A 110 -0.97 12.51 -1.58
N MET A 111 -2.15 12.63 -2.17
CA MET A 111 -3.40 12.09 -1.63
C MET A 111 -3.83 10.89 -2.46
N VAL A 112 -3.88 9.72 -1.84
CA VAL A 112 -4.33 8.47 -2.46
C VAL A 112 -5.78 8.21 -2.08
N LYS A 113 -6.66 8.15 -3.07
CA LYS A 113 -8.06 7.73 -2.90
C LYS A 113 -8.25 6.31 -3.43
N LEU A 114 -8.75 5.41 -2.58
CA LEU A 114 -9.23 4.09 -2.97
C LEU A 114 -10.72 4.17 -3.32
N SER A 115 -11.11 3.70 -4.50
CA SER A 115 -12.49 3.77 -4.99
C SER A 115 -12.85 2.59 -5.89
N GLY A 116 -14.13 2.44 -6.20
CA GLY A 116 -14.63 1.41 -7.11
C GLY A 116 -15.42 0.30 -6.41
N SER A 117 -15.67 -0.78 -7.15
CA SER A 117 -16.62 -1.83 -6.77
C SER A 117 -15.97 -3.20 -6.59
N THR A 118 -14.65 -3.25 -6.39
CA THR A 118 -13.94 -4.51 -6.14
C THR A 118 -14.33 -5.11 -4.78
N ASN A 119 -14.42 -6.44 -4.72
CA ASN A 119 -14.74 -7.17 -3.50
C ASN A 119 -13.48 -7.49 -2.69
N TRP A 120 -12.31 -7.52 -3.34
CA TRP A 120 -11.04 -7.73 -2.68
C TRP A 120 -9.94 -6.84 -3.28
N LEU A 121 -9.26 -6.06 -2.44
CA LEU A 121 -8.13 -5.23 -2.85
C LEU A 121 -6.86 -5.60 -2.08
N GLY A 122 -5.83 -6.00 -2.81
CA GLY A 122 -4.46 -6.04 -2.32
C GLY A 122 -3.74 -4.74 -2.62
N LEU A 123 -3.09 -4.14 -1.63
CA LEU A 123 -2.38 -2.88 -1.78
C LEU A 123 -1.00 -2.99 -1.14
N HIS A 124 0.05 -2.77 -1.93
CA HIS A 124 1.40 -2.63 -1.41
C HIS A 124 1.96 -1.27 -1.80
N ILE A 125 2.14 -0.41 -0.80
CA ILE A 125 2.76 0.91 -0.99
C ILE A 125 4.18 0.83 -0.49
N THR A 126 5.12 1.28 -1.29
CA THR A 126 6.50 1.50 -0.88
C THR A 126 6.81 2.97 -1.09
N GLY A 127 7.60 3.57 -0.21
CA GLY A 127 7.91 4.97 -0.33
C GLY A 127 9.29 5.34 0.19
N LYS A 128 9.90 6.31 -0.48
CA LYS A 128 11.21 6.84 -0.12
C LYS A 128 11.16 8.35 -0.09
N VAL A 129 11.49 8.93 1.06
CA VAL A 129 11.66 10.37 1.23
C VAL A 129 13.14 10.67 1.32
N VAL A 130 13.65 11.39 0.32
CA VAL A 130 15.09 11.71 0.27
C VAL A 130 15.47 12.77 1.28
N LYS A 131 16.78 13.04 1.38
CA LYS A 131 17.34 13.98 2.35
C LYS A 131 16.73 15.36 2.23
N ASN A 132 16.48 16.02 3.35
CA ASN A 132 15.94 17.39 3.42
C ASN A 132 14.59 17.58 2.72
N CYS A 133 13.80 16.51 2.54
CA CYS A 133 12.48 16.59 1.91
C CYS A 133 11.37 16.25 2.91
N THR A 134 10.21 16.86 2.69
CA THR A 134 8.98 16.58 3.43
C THR A 134 7.92 16.01 2.50
N LEU A 135 7.38 14.85 2.84
CA LEU A 135 6.24 14.26 2.15
C LEU A 135 5.00 14.32 3.05
N SER A 136 3.96 15.01 2.61
CA SER A 136 2.62 14.88 3.19
C SER A 136 1.83 13.83 2.41
N PHE A 137 1.62 12.66 3.01
CA PHE A 137 0.92 11.53 2.42
C PHE A 137 -0.45 11.35 3.07
N GLY A 138 -1.50 11.38 2.25
CA GLY A 138 -2.88 11.11 2.67
C GLY A 138 -3.41 9.85 2.01
N LEU A 139 -4.14 9.01 2.75
CA LEU A 139 -4.93 7.90 2.19
C LEU A 139 -6.39 8.00 2.60
N VAL A 140 -7.29 7.98 1.62
CA VAL A 140 -8.73 7.94 1.81
C VAL A 140 -9.26 6.64 1.24
N ASN A 141 -9.76 5.76 2.10
CA ASN A 141 -10.42 4.53 1.68
C ASN A 141 -11.94 4.74 1.60
N ASP A 142 -12.44 4.88 0.37
CA ASP A 142 -13.84 5.09 -0.01
C ASP A 142 -14.37 3.89 -0.84
N LEU A 143 -13.87 2.69 -0.56
CA LEU A 143 -14.34 1.46 -1.19
C LEU A 143 -15.70 1.02 -0.64
N SER A 144 -16.37 0.15 -1.38
CA SER A 144 -17.59 -0.53 -0.92
C SER A 144 -17.44 -1.10 0.49
N LYS A 145 -18.48 -0.97 1.32
CA LYS A 145 -18.52 -1.53 2.68
C LYS A 145 -18.38 -3.06 2.73
N GLN A 146 -18.52 -3.75 1.61
CA GLN A 146 -18.34 -5.20 1.53
C GLN A 146 -16.90 -5.61 1.21
N CYS A 147 -16.06 -4.70 0.71
CA CYS A 147 -14.71 -5.00 0.25
C CYS A 147 -13.79 -5.51 1.38
N THR A 148 -12.96 -6.51 1.08
CA THR A 148 -11.85 -6.95 1.93
C THR A 148 -10.55 -6.33 1.44
N ILE A 149 -9.76 -5.76 2.35
CA ILE A 149 -8.52 -5.06 2.01
C ILE A 149 -7.35 -5.74 2.73
N LEU A 150 -6.32 -6.12 1.96
CA LEU A 150 -5.01 -6.50 2.46
C LEU A 150 -4.00 -5.43 2.05
N ARG A 151 -3.54 -4.63 3.01
CA ARG A 151 -2.63 -3.51 2.79
C ARG A 151 -1.31 -3.70 3.52
N CYS A 152 -0.22 -3.53 2.81
CA CYS A 152 1.12 -3.44 3.35
C CYS A 152 1.76 -2.13 2.91
N GLU A 153 2.49 -1.48 3.82
CA GLU A 153 3.27 -0.29 3.48
C GLU A 153 4.68 -0.38 4.05
N ASP A 154 5.64 0.12 3.27
CA ASP A 154 7.06 0.19 3.65
C ASP A 154 7.65 1.56 3.26
N TRP A 155 7.93 2.39 4.25
CA TRP A 155 8.46 3.74 4.09
C TRP A 155 9.91 3.83 4.57
N SER A 156 10.77 4.50 3.80
CA SER A 156 12.19 4.77 4.12
C SER A 156 12.42 6.29 4.15
N LEU A 157 12.86 6.79 5.30
CA LEU A 157 13.15 8.21 5.53
C LEU A 157 14.65 8.43 5.70
N LEU A 158 15.22 9.27 4.85
CA LEU A 158 16.64 9.64 4.91
C LEU A 158 16.87 10.86 5.82
N ARG A 159 18.11 11.36 5.84
CA ARG A 159 18.55 12.40 6.77
C ARG A 159 17.73 13.68 6.64
N ASP A 160 17.38 14.26 7.79
CA ASP A 160 16.64 15.53 7.85
C ASP A 160 15.34 15.50 7.00
N SER A 161 14.76 14.32 6.78
CA SER A 161 13.51 14.15 6.03
C SER A 161 12.30 13.98 6.96
N MET A 162 11.11 14.27 6.44
CA MET A 162 9.87 14.19 7.22
C MET A 162 8.77 13.52 6.43
N LEU A 163 8.04 12.61 7.09
CA LEU A 163 6.79 12.04 6.58
C LEU A 163 5.63 12.45 7.48
N GLU A 164 4.66 13.15 6.89
CA GLU A 164 3.36 13.42 7.50
C GLU A 164 2.33 12.47 6.90
N TYR A 165 1.94 11.47 7.67
CA TYR A 165 1.00 10.44 7.25
C TYR A 165 -0.38 10.68 7.84
N GLY A 166 -1.38 10.74 6.98
CA GLY A 166 -2.79 10.83 7.34
C GLY A 166 -3.61 9.74 6.65
N GLU A 167 -4.49 9.07 7.40
CA GLU A 167 -5.44 8.13 6.82
C GLU A 167 -6.86 8.35 7.35
N LEU A 168 -7.82 8.28 6.43
CA LEU A 168 -9.25 8.16 6.72
C LEU A 168 -9.80 6.92 6.01
N SER A 169 -10.24 5.94 6.78
CA SER A 169 -10.87 4.73 6.26
C SER A 169 -12.35 4.67 6.62
N ILE A 170 -13.22 4.77 5.61
CA ILE A 170 -14.69 4.72 5.75
C ILE A 170 -15.34 3.56 4.98
N GLY A 171 -14.56 2.88 4.14
CA GLY A 171 -14.98 1.75 3.31
C GLY A 171 -14.40 0.40 3.76
N GLY A 172 -14.91 -0.69 3.18
CA GLY A 172 -14.47 -2.06 3.48
C GLY A 172 -15.11 -2.69 4.72
N SER A 173 -15.36 -4.00 4.65
CA SER A 173 -15.90 -4.79 5.78
C SER A 173 -14.79 -5.40 6.64
N ARG A 174 -13.63 -5.63 6.03
CA ARG A 174 -12.50 -6.30 6.64
C ARG A 174 -11.20 -5.74 6.10
N ILE A 175 -10.43 -5.11 6.98
CA ILE A 175 -9.19 -4.46 6.61
C ILE A 175 -8.07 -5.08 7.44
N LYS A 176 -7.04 -5.53 6.75
CA LYS A 176 -5.75 -5.90 7.34
C LYS A 176 -4.71 -4.94 6.81
N THR A 177 -4.24 -4.06 7.69
CA THR A 177 -3.16 -3.12 7.39
C THR A 177 -1.91 -3.50 8.19
N ASP A 178 -0.75 -3.35 7.57
CA ASP A 178 0.58 -3.35 8.21
C ASP A 178 1.44 -2.24 7.59
N ILE A 179 1.58 -1.12 8.29
CA ILE A 179 2.38 0.04 7.89
C ILE A 179 3.70 0.00 8.64
N ARG A 180 4.81 0.05 7.91
CA ARG A 180 6.16 0.09 8.48
C ARG A 180 6.88 1.31 7.96
N THR A 181 7.49 2.07 8.86
CA THR A 181 8.31 3.23 8.53
C THR A 181 9.67 3.07 9.19
N SER A 182 10.72 3.15 8.40
CA SER A 182 12.11 3.10 8.85
C SER A 182 12.72 4.49 8.80
N LEU A 183 13.29 4.90 9.94
CA LEU A 183 14.04 6.14 10.10
C LEU A 183 15.52 5.80 9.84
N ASP A 184 15.92 5.74 8.57
CA ASP A 184 17.18 5.11 8.14
C ASP A 184 18.40 6.00 8.38
N GLU A 185 18.22 7.31 8.51
CA GLU A 185 19.28 8.27 8.80
C GLU A 185 18.87 9.27 9.89
N VAL A 186 19.86 10.00 10.44
CA VAL A 186 19.67 10.94 11.54
C VAL A 186 18.68 12.06 11.22
N ASN A 187 17.98 12.55 12.26
CA ASN A 187 17.02 13.65 12.20
C ASN A 187 15.82 13.44 11.25
N SER A 188 15.59 12.23 10.75
CA SER A 188 14.33 11.91 10.08
C SER A 188 13.17 11.89 11.09
N SER A 189 11.98 12.34 10.69
CA SER A 189 10.80 12.37 11.56
C SER A 189 9.54 11.83 10.89
N LEU A 190 8.63 11.29 11.71
CA LEU A 190 7.33 10.74 11.31
C LEU A 190 6.24 11.32 12.19
N THR A 191 5.22 11.88 11.55
CA THR A 191 3.92 12.17 12.17
C THR A 191 2.89 11.27 11.52
N GLN A 192 2.15 10.47 12.30
CA GLN A 192 1.19 9.51 11.75
C GLN A 192 -0.16 9.61 12.45
N ASN A 193 -1.21 9.87 11.68
CA ASN A 193 -2.59 9.97 12.14
C ASN A 193 -3.48 9.02 11.34
N ILE A 194 -4.20 8.14 12.03
CA ILE A 194 -5.08 7.14 11.40
C ILE A 194 -6.46 7.23 12.05
N ALA A 195 -7.48 7.44 11.22
CA ALA A 195 -8.88 7.38 11.58
C ALA A 195 -9.56 6.23 10.83
N VAL A 196 -10.18 5.31 11.57
CA VAL A 196 -10.98 4.20 11.03
C VAL A 196 -12.38 4.32 11.60
N ILE A 197 -13.38 4.35 10.72
CA ILE A 197 -14.81 4.57 11.05
C ILE A 197 -15.64 3.33 10.76
#